data_AF-H2ZAC8-F1
#
_entry.id   AF-H2ZAC8-F1
#
_cell.length_a   1.000
_cell.length_b   1.000
_cell.length_c   1.000
_cell.angle_alpha   90.00
_cell.angle_beta   90.00
_cell.angle_gamma   90.00
#
_symmetry.space_group_name_H-M   'P 1'
#
loop_
_entity.id
_entity.type
_entity.pdbx_description
1 polymer ?
#
loop_
_entity_poly.entity_id
_entity_poly.type
_entity_poly.pdbx_seq_one_letter_code
_entity_poly.pdbx_strand_id
1 'polypeptide(L)'
;GKGIDLKYSVKLTNGHSFWTEHFSADEFGILETNLFFLILFALMLVLSIDFAVILQKRQMLHTTYKMFMVCVALEVFGLLMLCVAIGTYASDGIGNNGLKLIGNMSIKLDFIAELLFLLLLLLLGGFTITRGHLSHMGTIKMSVFVTVFVIDIILFVYEYVLFDPGLVLYVYESPAGYGLIGLRLTAWMWFTYGIIFTLKRYPEKNKFYYPLYGIYTIWFFAVPIMVLVATFAIPRFMRRKVVNGLQRCIDFVAYSFFLALMRPQAANKNFPYHVRTSQIGAVISVSGGKTVANFPHSVYAEAPAPTNHAVFDIFTV
;
A
#
# COMPACT_ATOMS: atom_id res chain seq x y z
N GLY A 1 -5.57 41.32 -49.79
CA GLY A 1 -6.56 41.59 -48.73
C GLY A 1 -5.95 41.25 -47.39
N LYS A 2 -6.11 42.11 -46.38
CA LYS A 2 -5.70 41.80 -45.00
C LYS A 2 -6.64 40.71 -44.48
N GLY A 3 -6.11 39.55 -44.10
CA GLY A 3 -6.90 38.43 -43.57
C GLY A 3 -7.53 38.78 -42.21
N ILE A 4 -8.65 38.13 -41.91
CA ILE A 4 -9.34 38.23 -40.62
C ILE A 4 -8.77 37.14 -39.71
N ASP A 5 -8.15 37.54 -38.59
CA ASP A 5 -7.75 36.63 -37.52
C ASP A 5 -8.94 36.45 -36.57
N LEU A 6 -9.50 35.24 -36.52
CA LEU A 6 -10.70 34.92 -35.74
C LEU A 6 -10.33 33.97 -34.60
N LYS A 7 -10.33 34.47 -33.38
CA LYS A 7 -10.27 33.65 -32.16
C LYS A 7 -11.68 33.37 -31.67
N TYR A 8 -12.10 32.12 -31.72
CA TYR A 8 -13.37 31.65 -31.19
C TYR A 8 -13.13 30.59 -30.11
N SER A 9 -14.06 30.47 -29.15
CA SER A 9 -14.03 29.43 -28.12
C SER A 9 -15.40 28.75 -28.11
N VAL A 10 -15.42 27.44 -28.33
CA VAL A 10 -16.64 26.61 -28.24
C VAL A 10 -16.57 25.83 -26.93
N LYS A 11 -17.51 26.08 -26.03
CA LYS A 11 -17.64 25.35 -24.75
C LYS A 11 -18.80 24.37 -24.88
N LEU A 12 -18.50 23.08 -24.97
CA LEU A 12 -19.49 22.01 -24.97
C LEU A 12 -19.66 21.52 -23.52
N THR A 13 -20.85 21.68 -22.94
CA THR A 13 -21.15 21.31 -21.55
C THR A 13 -22.22 20.23 -21.49
N ASN A 14 -22.07 19.24 -20.61
CA ASN A 14 -23.02 18.12 -20.50
C ASN A 14 -24.17 18.37 -19.51
N GLY A 15 -24.07 19.38 -18.62
CA GLY A 15 -25.07 19.70 -17.61
C GLY A 15 -24.97 21.14 -17.11
N HIS A 16 -25.80 21.51 -16.12
CA HIS A 16 -25.87 22.87 -15.55
C HIS A 16 -25.31 22.98 -14.12
N SER A 17 -24.80 21.87 -13.56
CA SER A 17 -24.31 21.81 -12.18
C SER A 17 -22.80 21.62 -12.17
N PHE A 18 -22.13 22.13 -11.14
CA PHE A 18 -20.68 21.97 -10.91
C PHE A 18 -20.21 20.50 -11.06
N TRP A 19 -21.07 19.55 -10.69
CA TRP A 19 -20.78 18.11 -10.71
C TRP A 19 -20.87 17.46 -12.10
N THR A 20 -21.45 18.14 -13.09
CA THR A 20 -21.77 17.57 -14.41
C THR A 20 -21.42 18.46 -15.60
N GLU A 21 -21.22 19.77 -15.40
CA GLU A 21 -21.08 20.75 -16.48
C GLU A 21 -19.85 20.48 -17.37
N HIS A 22 -18.70 20.16 -16.77
CA HIS A 22 -17.41 20.01 -17.46
C HIS A 22 -16.92 18.58 -17.59
N PHE A 23 -17.65 17.62 -17.03
CA PHE A 23 -17.26 16.22 -17.01
C PHE A 23 -17.81 15.47 -18.21
N SER A 24 -17.03 14.54 -18.75
CA SER A 24 -17.57 13.56 -19.72
C SER A 24 -18.46 12.53 -19.00
N ALA A 25 -19.33 11.83 -19.75
CA ALA A 25 -20.33 10.94 -19.17
C ALA A 25 -19.71 9.81 -18.31
N ASP A 26 -18.49 9.38 -18.63
CA ASP A 26 -17.71 8.38 -17.91
C ASP A 26 -16.98 8.93 -16.68
N GLU A 27 -16.95 10.25 -16.53
CA GLU A 27 -16.30 10.96 -15.43
C GLU A 27 -17.27 11.35 -14.31
N PHE A 28 -18.58 11.26 -14.56
CA PHE A 28 -19.61 11.68 -13.62
C PHE A 28 -19.52 10.97 -12.27
N GLY A 29 -19.45 11.76 -11.20
CA GLY A 29 -19.41 11.29 -9.82
C GLY A 29 -18.09 10.66 -9.37
N ILE A 30 -17.02 10.77 -10.17
CA ILE A 30 -15.67 10.41 -9.73
C ILE A 30 -15.20 11.34 -8.60
N LEU A 31 -15.46 12.64 -8.71
CA LEU A 31 -15.12 13.61 -7.66
C LEU A 31 -15.84 13.29 -6.34
N GLU A 32 -17.14 13.00 -6.41
CA GLU A 32 -17.98 12.65 -5.25
C GLU A 32 -17.46 11.37 -4.56
N THR A 33 -17.17 10.34 -5.37
CA THR A 33 -16.63 9.06 -4.89
C THR A 33 -15.27 9.25 -4.22
N ASN A 34 -14.37 10.01 -4.85
CA ASN A 34 -13.02 10.26 -4.31
C ASN A 34 -13.07 11.12 -3.04
N LEU A 35 -13.98 12.09 -2.95
CA LEU A 35 -14.17 12.89 -1.74
C LEU A 35 -14.67 12.05 -0.57
N PHE A 36 -15.61 11.13 -0.84
CA PHE A 36 -16.08 10.17 0.16
C PHE A 36 -14.94 9.29 0.69
N PHE A 37 -14.12 8.72 -0.21
CA PHE A 37 -12.96 7.92 0.19
C PHE A 37 -11.87 8.74 0.89
N LEU A 38 -11.66 9.99 0.49
CA LEU A 38 -10.73 10.89 1.18
C LEU A 38 -11.10 11.05 2.66
N ILE A 39 -12.38 11.23 2.97
CA ILE A 39 -12.87 11.33 4.35
C ILE A 39 -12.62 9.99 5.07
N LEU A 40 -12.96 8.87 4.45
CA LEU A 40 -12.76 7.54 5.05
C LEU A 40 -11.28 7.22 5.34
N PHE A 41 -10.38 7.49 4.39
CA PHE A 41 -8.94 7.29 4.59
C PHE A 41 -8.35 8.30 5.58
N ALA A 42 -8.84 9.54 5.64
CA ALA A 42 -8.43 10.51 6.65
C ALA A 42 -8.82 10.04 8.07
N LEU A 43 -10.03 9.51 8.24
CA LEU A 43 -10.45 8.88 9.50
C LEU A 43 -9.57 7.68 9.86
N MET A 44 -9.25 6.84 8.87
CA MET A 44 -8.34 5.71 9.06
C MET A 44 -6.93 6.16 9.49
N LEU A 45 -6.42 7.25 8.91
CA LEU A 45 -5.12 7.82 9.28
C LEU A 45 -5.11 8.28 10.74
N VAL A 46 -6.15 9.00 11.18
CA VAL A 46 -6.31 9.43 12.58
C VAL A 46 -6.34 8.22 13.51
N LEU A 47 -7.13 7.19 13.19
CA LEU A 47 -7.19 5.95 13.97
C LEU A 47 -5.84 5.22 14.01
N SER A 48 -5.10 5.21 12.90
CA SER A 48 -3.77 4.60 12.87
C SER A 48 -2.76 5.35 13.74
N ILE A 49 -2.85 6.68 13.81
CA ILE A 49 -1.99 7.50 14.68
C ILE A 49 -2.31 7.22 16.15
N ASP A 50 -3.59 7.14 16.52
CA ASP A 50 -3.99 6.80 17.89
C ASP A 50 -3.44 5.44 18.32
N PHE A 51 -3.62 4.42 17.47
CA PHE A 51 -3.06 3.10 17.70
C PHE A 51 -1.52 3.14 17.79
N ALA A 52 -0.84 3.89 16.92
CA ALA A 52 0.61 4.06 16.96
C ALA A 52 1.10 4.59 18.32
N VAL A 53 0.43 5.60 18.88
CA VAL A 53 0.77 6.18 20.19
C VAL A 53 0.60 5.15 21.31
N ILE A 54 -0.49 4.37 21.29
CA ILE A 54 -0.73 3.30 22.27
C ILE A 54 0.33 2.20 22.15
N LEU A 55 0.67 1.78 20.94
CA LEU A 55 1.70 0.77 20.65
C LEU A 55 3.10 1.25 21.04
N GLN A 56 3.42 2.52 20.83
CA GLN A 56 4.70 3.12 21.20
C GLN A 56 4.88 3.20 22.72
N LYS A 57 3.84 3.58 23.46
CA LYS A 57 3.84 3.55 24.94
C LYS A 57 4.13 2.14 25.48
N ARG A 58 3.72 1.10 24.75
CA ARG A 58 3.95 -0.31 25.10
C ARG A 58 5.25 -0.88 24.55
N GLN A 59 6.04 -0.12 23.79
CA GLN A 59 7.27 -0.58 23.11
C GLN A 59 7.03 -1.76 22.14
N MET A 60 5.84 -1.80 21.51
CA MET A 60 5.41 -2.86 20.57
C MET A 60 5.22 -2.31 19.14
N LEU A 61 5.75 -1.13 18.84
CA LEU A 61 5.61 -0.47 17.54
C LEU A 61 6.57 -1.08 16.51
N HIS A 62 6.10 -2.09 15.79
CA HIS A 62 6.86 -2.77 14.75
C HIS A 62 7.02 -1.93 13.47
N THR A 63 8.11 -2.17 12.74
CA THR A 63 8.40 -1.54 11.44
C THR A 63 7.28 -1.73 10.41
N THR A 64 6.59 -2.88 10.42
CA THR A 64 5.44 -3.15 9.54
C THR A 64 4.29 -2.18 9.79
N TYR A 65 4.02 -1.82 11.05
CA TYR A 65 2.98 -0.84 11.37
C TYR A 65 3.37 0.57 10.94
N LYS A 66 4.66 0.93 11.06
CA LYS A 66 5.18 2.20 10.53
C LYS A 66 5.05 2.28 9.00
N MET A 67 5.35 1.19 8.28
CA MET A 67 5.14 1.11 6.84
C MET A 67 3.67 1.29 6.47
N PHE A 68 2.76 0.66 7.21
CA PHE A 68 1.32 0.85 6.99
C PHE A 68 0.89 2.31 7.17
N MET A 69 1.34 2.98 8.24
CA MET A 69 1.06 4.41 8.45
C MET A 69 1.53 5.27 7.27
N VAL A 70 2.69 4.97 6.68
CA VAL A 70 3.18 5.64 5.47
C VAL A 70 2.27 5.36 4.28
N CYS A 71 1.79 4.12 4.10
CA CYS A 71 0.85 3.79 3.02
C CYS A 71 -0.45 4.61 3.13
N VAL A 72 -1.07 4.64 4.31
CA VAL A 72 -2.30 5.40 4.54
C VAL A 72 -2.08 6.90 4.36
N ALA A 73 -0.94 7.43 4.82
CA ALA A 73 -0.62 8.85 4.64
C ALA A 73 -0.43 9.23 3.17
N LEU A 74 0.24 8.38 2.38
CA LEU A 74 0.42 8.57 0.95
C LEU A 74 -0.93 8.50 0.21
N GLU A 75 -1.81 7.57 0.58
CA GLU A 75 -3.16 7.43 0.01
C GLU A 75 -4.00 8.69 0.27
N VAL A 76 -4.02 9.20 1.51
CA VAL A 76 -4.74 10.45 1.85
C VAL A 76 -4.17 11.63 1.07
N PHE A 77 -2.85 11.74 0.99
CA PHE A 77 -2.19 12.83 0.27
C PHE A 77 -2.44 12.77 -1.24
N GLY A 78 -2.36 11.58 -1.83
CA GLY A 78 -2.68 11.32 -3.25
C GLY A 78 -4.13 11.67 -3.57
N LEU A 79 -5.08 11.18 -2.77
CA LEU A 79 -6.50 11.47 -2.94
C LEU A 79 -6.82 12.97 -2.79
N LEU A 80 -6.16 13.67 -1.85
CA LEU A 80 -6.35 15.11 -1.67
C LEU A 80 -5.89 15.87 -2.91
N MET A 81 -4.69 15.57 -3.42
CA MET A 81 -4.15 16.18 -4.63
C MET A 81 -5.04 15.90 -5.84
N LEU A 82 -5.58 14.68 -5.96
CA LEU A 82 -6.50 14.30 -7.03
C LEU A 82 -7.83 15.07 -6.93
N CYS A 83 -8.40 15.19 -5.73
CA CYS A 83 -9.64 15.95 -5.52
C CYS A 83 -9.47 17.44 -5.85
N VAL A 84 -8.32 18.03 -5.52
CA VAL A 84 -8.01 19.43 -5.90
C VAL A 84 -7.88 19.57 -7.41
N ALA A 85 -7.19 18.65 -8.08
CA ALA A 85 -7.03 18.67 -9.53
C ALA A 85 -8.36 18.50 -10.28
N ILE A 86 -9.21 17.58 -9.83
CA ILE A 86 -10.53 17.33 -10.43
C ILE A 86 -11.53 18.44 -10.07
N GLY A 87 -11.51 18.96 -8.84
CA GLY A 87 -12.43 20.00 -8.38
C GLY A 87 -12.23 21.36 -9.08
N THR A 88 -11.00 21.68 -9.45
CA THR A 88 -10.68 22.87 -10.26
C THR A 88 -10.98 22.66 -11.75
N TYR A 89 -10.83 21.43 -12.25
CA TYR A 89 -11.34 21.09 -13.57
C TYR A 89 -12.86 21.25 -13.63
N ALA A 90 -13.57 20.88 -12.55
CA ALA A 90 -15.01 21.07 -12.43
C ALA A 90 -15.47 22.55 -12.44
N SER A 91 -14.62 23.50 -11.99
CA SER A 91 -14.97 24.92 -11.99
C SER A 91 -14.76 25.59 -13.34
N ASP A 92 -13.66 25.28 -14.02
CA ASP A 92 -13.20 26.07 -15.18
C ASP A 92 -13.33 25.31 -16.51
N GLY A 93 -13.35 23.97 -16.48
CA GLY A 93 -13.44 23.08 -17.65
C GLY A 93 -12.22 23.06 -18.57
N ILE A 94 -11.26 23.96 -18.37
CA ILE A 94 -10.05 24.11 -19.21
C ILE A 94 -8.87 23.32 -18.64
N GLY A 95 -8.76 23.24 -17.31
CA GLY A 95 -7.70 22.53 -16.58
C GLY A 95 -6.31 23.15 -16.79
N ASN A 96 -5.75 23.76 -15.74
CA ASN A 96 -4.40 24.32 -15.79
C ASN A 96 -3.33 23.20 -15.93
N ASN A 97 -2.29 23.43 -16.72
CA ASN A 97 -1.13 22.52 -16.87
C ASN A 97 -0.51 22.15 -15.51
N GLY A 98 -0.43 23.09 -14.57
CA GLY A 98 0.06 22.81 -13.21
C GLY A 98 -0.85 21.83 -12.44
N LEU A 99 -2.16 21.91 -12.66
CA LEU A 99 -3.13 21.03 -11.99
C LEU A 99 -3.23 19.66 -12.65
N LYS A 100 -3.00 19.58 -13.97
CA LYS A 100 -2.76 18.30 -14.65
C LYS A 100 -1.53 17.60 -14.11
N LEU A 101 -0.45 18.33 -13.83
CA LEU A 101 0.74 17.76 -13.19
C LEU A 101 0.42 17.22 -11.79
N ILE A 102 -0.34 17.96 -10.98
CA ILE A 102 -0.78 17.52 -9.64
C ILE A 102 -1.62 16.23 -9.72
N GLY A 103 -2.57 16.16 -10.67
CA GLY A 103 -3.35 14.94 -10.92
C GLY A 103 -2.45 13.76 -11.30
N ASN A 104 -1.48 13.97 -12.19
CA ASN A 104 -0.53 12.94 -12.61
C ASN A 104 0.39 12.47 -11.45
N MET A 105 0.78 13.37 -10.54
CA MET A 105 1.54 13.00 -9.34
C MET A 105 0.71 12.18 -8.36
N SER A 106 -0.59 12.47 -8.26
CA SER A 106 -1.52 11.72 -7.40
C SER A 106 -1.59 10.24 -7.82
N ILE A 107 -1.72 9.99 -9.12
CA ILE A 107 -1.73 8.62 -9.67
C ILE A 107 -0.42 7.86 -9.31
N LYS A 108 0.73 8.53 -9.39
CA LYS A 108 2.01 7.92 -9.02
C LYS A 108 2.08 7.58 -7.52
N LEU A 109 1.54 8.45 -6.68
CA LEU A 109 1.49 8.22 -5.23
C LEU A 109 0.63 7.02 -4.87
N ASP A 110 -0.51 6.83 -5.55
CA ASP A 110 -1.38 5.66 -5.38
C ASP A 110 -0.59 4.36 -5.70
N PHE A 111 0.12 4.29 -6.83
CA PHE A 111 0.95 3.13 -7.17
C PHE A 111 2.10 2.88 -6.17
N ILE A 112 2.70 3.95 -5.63
CA ILE A 112 3.73 3.83 -4.60
C ILE A 112 3.13 3.28 -3.30
N ALA A 113 1.95 3.76 -2.89
CA ALA A 113 1.25 3.26 -1.71
C ALA A 113 0.89 1.77 -1.87
N GLU A 114 0.42 1.36 -3.04
CA GLU A 114 0.15 -0.04 -3.36
C GLU A 114 1.41 -0.91 -3.29
N LEU A 115 2.52 -0.46 -3.86
CA LEU A 115 3.80 -1.16 -3.81
C LEU A 115 4.31 -1.31 -2.36
N LEU A 116 4.23 -0.25 -1.55
CA LEU A 116 4.62 -0.29 -0.15
C LEU A 116 3.74 -1.25 0.66
N PHE A 117 2.44 -1.29 0.36
CA PHE A 117 1.52 -2.21 1.00
C PHE A 117 1.79 -3.66 0.61
N LEU A 118 2.05 -3.93 -0.66
CA LEU A 118 2.46 -5.25 -1.16
C LEU A 118 3.78 -5.70 -0.49
N LEU A 119 4.77 -4.80 -0.41
CA LEU A 119 6.03 -5.04 0.30
C LEU A 119 5.79 -5.40 1.77
N LEU A 120 4.90 -4.66 2.43
CA LEU A 120 4.50 -4.92 3.81
C LEU A 120 3.88 -6.32 3.95
N LEU A 121 3.02 -6.76 3.04
CA LEU A 121 2.43 -8.10 3.07
C LEU A 121 3.50 -9.19 2.87
N LEU A 122 4.42 -9.00 1.94
CA LEU A 122 5.55 -9.92 1.74
C LEU A 122 6.42 -10.03 3.00
N LEU A 123 6.67 -8.91 3.69
CA LEU A 123 7.42 -8.90 4.94
C LEU A 123 6.69 -9.66 6.07
N LEU A 124 5.36 -9.52 6.15
CA LEU A 124 4.53 -10.24 7.13
C LEU A 124 4.47 -11.75 6.86
N GLY A 125 4.65 -12.17 5.61
CA GLY A 125 4.73 -13.58 5.21
C GLY A 125 5.82 -14.38 5.94
N GLY A 126 6.75 -13.73 6.63
CA GLY A 126 7.67 -14.42 7.56
C GLY A 126 8.92 -13.65 7.91
N PHE A 127 9.24 -12.56 7.21
CA PHE A 127 10.51 -11.86 7.35
C PHE A 127 10.59 -10.92 8.55
N THR A 128 9.52 -10.22 8.90
CA THR A 128 9.51 -9.29 10.06
C THR A 128 8.96 -9.93 11.33
N ILE A 129 8.20 -11.01 11.18
CA ILE A 129 7.60 -11.75 12.30
C ILE A 129 8.60 -12.82 12.76
N THR A 130 9.01 -13.73 11.90
CA THR A 130 9.84 -14.87 12.37
C THR A 130 11.34 -14.64 12.41
N ARG A 131 11.82 -13.57 11.78
CA ARG A 131 13.25 -13.22 11.69
C ARG A 131 13.43 -11.75 12.05
N GLY A 132 14.47 -11.41 12.81
CA GLY A 132 14.76 -10.02 13.17
C GLY A 132 15.39 -9.22 12.03
N HIS A 133 15.88 -9.92 11.00
CA HIS A 133 16.59 -9.37 9.87
C HIS A 133 16.27 -10.16 8.60
N LEU A 134 16.21 -9.47 7.46
CA LEU A 134 16.09 -10.14 6.17
C LEU A 134 17.42 -10.83 5.85
N SER A 135 17.38 -12.10 5.43
CA SER A 135 18.59 -12.73 4.87
C SER A 135 19.12 -11.89 3.71
N HIS A 136 20.44 -11.81 3.52
CA HIS A 136 21.05 -11.07 2.42
C HIS A 136 20.42 -11.45 1.05
N MET A 137 20.17 -12.73 0.84
CA MET A 137 19.48 -13.23 -0.35
C MET A 137 18.01 -12.78 -0.42
N GLY A 138 17.33 -12.67 0.72
CA GLY A 138 15.96 -12.14 0.81
C GLY A 138 15.91 -10.64 0.47
N THR A 139 16.86 -9.85 0.96
CA THR A 139 16.99 -8.43 0.63
C THR A 139 17.26 -8.22 -0.86
N ILE A 140 18.14 -9.01 -1.46
CA ILE A 140 18.40 -8.96 -2.91
C ILE A 140 17.10 -9.25 -3.69
N LYS A 141 16.40 -10.35 -3.36
CA LYS A 141 15.15 -10.70 -4.05
C LYS A 141 14.09 -9.60 -3.93
N MET A 142 13.94 -9.01 -2.74
CA MET A 142 13.01 -7.90 -2.52
C MET A 142 13.41 -6.65 -3.30
N SER A 143 14.71 -6.32 -3.32
CA SER A 143 15.22 -5.18 -4.10
C SER A 143 14.98 -5.37 -5.59
N VAL A 144 15.27 -6.55 -6.13
CA VAL A 144 15.01 -6.86 -7.55
C VAL A 144 13.52 -6.75 -7.86
N PHE A 145 12.66 -7.30 -6.99
CA PHE A 145 11.20 -7.20 -7.16
C PHE A 145 10.73 -5.74 -7.19
N VAL A 146 11.19 -4.90 -6.24
CA VAL A 146 10.86 -3.48 -6.19
C VAL A 146 11.34 -2.76 -7.44
N THR A 147 12.57 -3.02 -7.91
CA THR A 147 13.10 -2.38 -9.13
C THR A 147 12.26 -2.74 -10.35
N VAL A 148 11.92 -4.02 -10.54
CA VAL A 148 11.09 -4.46 -11.68
C VAL A 148 9.70 -3.83 -11.61
N PHE A 149 9.08 -3.78 -10.41
CA PHE A 149 7.77 -3.16 -10.22
C PHE A 149 7.79 -1.66 -10.55
N VAL A 150 8.84 -0.94 -10.13
CA VAL A 150 8.99 0.49 -10.44
C VAL A 150 9.19 0.72 -11.94
N ILE A 151 9.98 -0.10 -12.62
CA ILE A 151 10.16 -0.03 -14.07
C ILE A 151 8.81 -0.22 -14.78
N ASP A 152 8.02 -1.20 -14.34
CA ASP A 152 6.72 -1.50 -14.92
C ASP A 152 5.69 -0.37 -14.68
N ILE A 153 5.69 0.26 -13.50
CA ILE A 153 4.91 1.49 -13.25
C ILE A 153 5.34 2.61 -14.21
N ILE A 154 6.64 2.81 -14.43
CA ILE A 154 7.14 3.85 -15.34
C ILE A 154 6.66 3.56 -16.76
N LEU A 155 6.73 2.32 -17.21
CA LEU A 155 6.22 1.90 -18.51
C LEU A 155 4.72 2.13 -18.63
N PHE A 156 3.96 1.79 -17.59
CA PHE A 156 2.52 2.02 -17.52
C PHE A 156 2.16 3.51 -17.61
N VAL A 157 2.87 4.38 -16.88
CA VAL A 157 2.67 5.83 -16.96
C VAL A 157 3.06 6.38 -18.33
N TYR A 158 4.13 5.85 -18.93
CA TYR A 158 4.55 6.24 -20.28
C TYR A 158 3.51 5.87 -21.34
N GLU A 159 3.00 4.65 -21.29
CA GLU A 159 1.90 4.21 -22.15
C GLU A 159 0.65 5.07 -21.92
N TYR A 160 0.28 5.34 -20.67
CA TYR A 160 -0.88 6.19 -20.33
C TYR A 160 -0.80 7.61 -20.93
N VAL A 161 0.40 8.21 -20.98
CA VAL A 161 0.59 9.54 -21.58
C VAL A 161 0.57 9.50 -23.12
N LEU A 162 1.00 8.39 -23.72
CA LEU A 162 1.02 8.20 -25.17
C LEU A 162 -0.31 7.74 -25.76
N PHE A 163 -1.17 7.10 -24.97
CA PHE A 163 -2.48 6.66 -25.42
C PHE A 163 -3.35 7.85 -25.82
N ASP A 164 -4.01 7.75 -26.98
CA ASP A 164 -4.93 8.77 -27.46
C ASP A 164 -6.12 8.90 -26.49
N PRO A 165 -6.34 10.07 -25.86
CA PRO A 165 -7.45 10.28 -24.94
C PRO A 165 -8.83 10.10 -25.61
N GLY A 166 -8.91 10.06 -26.94
CA GLY A 166 -10.12 9.76 -27.70
C GLY A 166 -10.48 8.27 -27.77
N LEU A 167 -9.55 7.36 -27.47
CA LEU A 167 -9.82 5.93 -27.42
C LEU A 167 -10.21 5.55 -25.99
N VAL A 168 -11.48 5.17 -25.77
CA VAL A 168 -11.98 4.61 -24.50
C VAL A 168 -11.48 3.17 -24.31
N LEU A 169 -10.17 2.96 -24.47
CA LEU A 169 -9.48 1.71 -24.23
C LEU A 169 -9.21 1.60 -22.72
N TYR A 170 -9.36 0.41 -22.17
CA TYR A 170 -9.12 0.23 -20.74
C TYR A 170 -7.60 0.27 -20.48
N VAL A 171 -7.15 1.09 -19.52
CA VAL A 171 -5.71 1.31 -19.29
C VAL A 171 -4.95 0.01 -18.96
N TYR A 172 -5.64 -1.00 -18.41
CA TYR A 172 -5.07 -2.33 -18.13
C TYR A 172 -5.09 -3.31 -19.31
N GLU A 173 -5.65 -2.93 -20.47
CA GLU A 173 -5.51 -3.70 -21.73
C GLU A 173 -4.14 -3.46 -22.40
N SER A 174 -3.31 -2.60 -21.80
CA SER A 174 -1.96 -2.29 -22.24
C SER A 174 -0.94 -3.38 -21.84
N PRO A 175 0.16 -3.56 -22.60
CA PRO A 175 1.23 -4.49 -22.24
C PRO A 175 1.78 -4.27 -20.84
N ALA A 176 1.98 -3.01 -20.42
CA ALA A 176 2.43 -2.69 -19.06
C ALA A 176 1.38 -3.04 -18.00
N GLY A 177 0.08 -2.88 -18.32
CA GLY A 177 -1.01 -3.31 -17.45
C GLY A 177 -0.99 -4.82 -17.15
N TYR A 178 -0.72 -5.65 -18.18
CA TYR A 178 -0.54 -7.10 -17.97
C TYR A 178 0.73 -7.44 -17.19
N GLY A 179 1.80 -6.65 -17.35
CA GLY A 179 3.00 -6.71 -16.52
C GLY A 179 2.69 -6.59 -15.03
N LEU A 180 1.92 -5.55 -14.65
CA LEU A 180 1.58 -5.27 -13.26
C LEU A 180 0.75 -6.42 -12.65
N ILE A 181 -0.17 -6.98 -13.43
CA ILE A 181 -0.96 -8.17 -13.04
C ILE A 181 -0.03 -9.36 -12.80
N GLY A 182 0.91 -9.62 -13.72
CA GLY A 182 1.88 -10.72 -13.59
C GLY A 182 2.77 -10.58 -12.35
N LEU A 183 3.25 -9.37 -12.07
CA LEU A 183 4.06 -9.08 -10.87
C LEU A 183 3.24 -9.26 -9.59
N ARG A 184 1.97 -8.84 -9.59
CA ARG A 184 1.06 -9.02 -8.45
C ARG A 184 0.77 -10.50 -8.17
N LEU A 185 0.57 -11.32 -9.21
CA LEU A 185 0.41 -12.78 -9.05
C LEU A 185 1.71 -13.46 -8.58
N THR A 186 2.86 -12.98 -9.05
CA THR A 186 4.17 -13.44 -8.56
C THR A 186 4.35 -13.12 -7.08
N ALA A 187 3.97 -11.91 -6.65
CA ALA A 187 3.97 -11.53 -5.25
C ALA A 187 3.01 -12.39 -4.42
N TRP A 188 1.84 -12.75 -4.95
CA TRP A 188 0.90 -13.65 -4.27
C TRP A 188 1.48 -15.06 -4.07
N MET A 189 2.13 -15.63 -5.09
CA MET A 189 2.81 -16.93 -4.96
C MET A 189 3.90 -16.89 -3.88
N TRP A 190 4.68 -15.80 -3.86
CA TRP A 190 5.71 -15.60 -2.83
C TRP A 190 5.07 -15.42 -1.44
N PHE A 191 4.04 -14.60 -1.31
CA PHE A 191 3.31 -14.39 -0.06
C PHE A 191 2.76 -15.72 0.49
N THR A 192 2.15 -16.53 -0.37
CA THR A 192 1.63 -17.86 -0.03
C THR A 192 2.74 -18.80 0.45
N TYR A 193 3.86 -18.85 -0.29
CA TYR A 193 5.03 -19.63 0.11
C TYR A 193 5.57 -19.18 1.47
N GLY A 194 5.66 -17.87 1.69
CA GLY A 194 6.09 -17.29 2.97
C GLY A 194 5.20 -17.74 4.13
N ILE A 195 3.88 -17.59 3.99
CA ILE A 195 2.93 -17.98 5.04
C ILE A 195 3.00 -19.48 5.33
N ILE A 196 3.03 -20.33 4.32
CA ILE A 196 3.12 -21.80 4.51
C ILE A 196 4.41 -22.16 5.24
N PHE A 197 5.55 -21.60 4.80
CA PHE A 197 6.85 -21.83 5.43
C PHE A 197 6.87 -21.36 6.89
N THR A 198 6.32 -20.17 7.14
CA THR A 198 6.22 -19.58 8.49
C THR A 198 5.32 -20.41 9.39
N LEU A 199 4.16 -20.86 8.90
CA LEU A 199 3.21 -21.64 9.67
C LEU A 199 3.72 -23.05 9.98
N LYS A 200 4.47 -23.66 9.05
CA LYS A 200 5.17 -24.93 9.28
C LYS A 200 6.21 -24.81 10.40
N ARG A 201 6.84 -23.64 10.53
CA ARG A 201 7.88 -23.40 11.53
C ARG A 201 7.32 -22.95 12.88
N TYR A 202 6.30 -22.09 12.88
CA TYR A 202 5.69 -21.51 14.08
C TYR A 202 4.17 -21.76 14.07
N PRO A 203 3.73 -23.01 14.28
CA PRO A 203 2.31 -23.38 14.23
C PRO A 203 1.48 -22.64 15.30
N GLU A 204 2.09 -22.16 16.38
CA GLU A 204 1.42 -21.38 17.43
C GLU A 204 0.88 -20.02 16.96
N LYS A 205 1.30 -19.53 15.78
CA LYS A 205 0.86 -18.25 15.19
C LYS A 205 -0.31 -18.40 14.22
N ASN A 206 -0.92 -19.58 14.14
CA ASN A 206 -1.98 -19.89 13.19
C ASN A 206 -3.18 -18.93 13.23
N LYS A 207 -3.58 -18.47 14.42
CA LYS A 207 -4.71 -17.53 14.61
C LYS A 207 -4.50 -16.17 13.93
N PHE A 208 -3.25 -15.75 13.74
CA PHE A 208 -2.90 -14.54 12.99
C PHE A 208 -2.84 -14.81 11.49
N TYR A 209 -2.17 -15.89 11.09
CA TYR A 209 -1.86 -16.17 9.69
C TYR A 209 -3.06 -16.67 8.86
N TYR A 210 -4.01 -17.39 9.45
CA TYR A 210 -5.21 -17.84 8.71
C TYR A 210 -6.08 -16.69 8.20
N PRO A 211 -6.54 -15.75 9.05
CA PRO A 211 -7.35 -14.64 8.55
C PRO A 211 -6.54 -13.70 7.64
N LEU A 212 -5.24 -13.52 7.92
CA LEU A 212 -4.31 -12.80 7.04
C LEU A 212 -4.28 -13.42 5.64
N TYR A 213 -4.04 -14.72 5.54
CA TYR A 213 -3.95 -15.42 4.26
C TYR A 213 -5.26 -15.38 3.48
N GLY A 214 -6.40 -15.64 4.13
CA GLY A 214 -7.70 -15.68 3.48
C GLY A 214 -8.07 -14.34 2.83
N ILE A 215 -7.99 -13.25 3.61
CA ILE A 215 -8.41 -11.92 3.13
C ILE A 215 -7.41 -11.36 2.11
N TYR A 216 -6.10 -11.49 2.36
CA TYR A 216 -5.12 -10.96 1.41
C TYR A 216 -5.00 -11.78 0.13
N THR A 217 -5.33 -13.07 0.13
CA THR A 217 -5.49 -13.82 -1.12
C THR A 217 -6.61 -13.22 -1.97
N ILE A 218 -7.75 -12.88 -1.37
CA ILE A 218 -8.84 -12.19 -2.09
C ILE A 218 -8.35 -10.85 -2.63
N TRP A 219 -7.63 -10.06 -1.83
CA TRP A 219 -7.07 -8.78 -2.29
C TRP A 219 -6.07 -8.94 -3.45
N PHE A 220 -5.18 -9.93 -3.42
CA PHE A 220 -4.24 -10.17 -4.53
C PHE A 220 -4.98 -10.44 -5.85
N PHE A 221 -6.06 -11.22 -5.82
CA PHE A 221 -6.88 -11.52 -6.99
C PHE A 221 -7.90 -10.44 -7.34
N ALA A 222 -8.21 -9.51 -6.43
CA ALA A 222 -9.24 -8.50 -6.64
C ALA A 222 -8.96 -7.61 -7.86
N VAL A 223 -7.70 -7.19 -8.08
CA VAL A 223 -7.33 -6.37 -9.25
C VAL A 223 -7.40 -7.16 -10.56
N PRO A 224 -6.83 -8.37 -10.71
CA PRO A 224 -7.02 -9.19 -11.90
C PRO A 224 -8.50 -9.46 -12.23
N ILE A 225 -9.31 -9.77 -11.21
CA ILE A 225 -10.75 -10.01 -11.39
C ILE A 225 -11.45 -8.72 -11.83
N MET A 226 -11.12 -7.58 -11.21
CA MET A 226 -11.67 -6.28 -11.61
C MET A 226 -11.33 -5.97 -13.06
N VAL A 227 -10.10 -6.23 -13.50
CA VAL A 227 -9.68 -6.02 -14.90
C VAL A 227 -10.50 -6.88 -15.86
N LEU A 228 -10.69 -8.16 -15.56
CA LEU A 228 -11.53 -9.06 -16.37
C LEU A 228 -12.99 -8.57 -16.45
N VAL A 229 -13.57 -8.19 -15.30
CA VAL A 229 -14.94 -7.68 -15.24
C VAL A 229 -15.07 -6.35 -15.99
N ALA A 230 -14.09 -5.45 -15.86
CA ALA A 230 -14.09 -4.17 -16.56
C ALA A 230 -13.99 -4.32 -18.08
N THR A 231 -13.22 -5.30 -18.56
CA THR A 231 -13.07 -5.59 -20.00
C THR A 231 -14.33 -6.25 -20.57
N PHE A 232 -14.89 -7.27 -19.90
CA PHE A 232 -15.97 -8.09 -20.48
C PHE A 232 -17.39 -7.68 -20.08
N ALA A 233 -17.59 -7.12 -18.88
CA ALA A 233 -18.94 -6.88 -18.34
C ALA A 233 -19.34 -5.40 -18.30
N ILE A 234 -18.38 -4.47 -18.19
CA ILE A 234 -18.69 -3.04 -18.00
C ILE A 234 -18.62 -2.28 -19.33
N PRO A 235 -19.71 -1.58 -19.72
CA PRO A 235 -19.71 -0.78 -20.93
C PRO A 235 -18.76 0.41 -20.81
N ARG A 236 -18.17 0.81 -21.95
CA ARG A 236 -17.10 1.81 -22.03
C ARG A 236 -17.44 3.14 -21.33
N PHE A 237 -18.68 3.59 -21.45
CA PHE A 237 -19.15 4.88 -20.90
C PHE A 237 -19.29 4.93 -19.37
N MET A 238 -19.25 3.81 -18.65
CA MET A 238 -19.23 3.80 -17.17
C MET A 238 -17.95 3.21 -16.58
N ARG A 239 -17.11 2.62 -17.43
CA ARG A 239 -15.94 1.83 -17.04
C ARG A 239 -15.03 2.62 -16.10
N ARG A 240 -14.69 3.86 -16.46
CA ARG A 240 -13.77 4.69 -15.68
C ARG A 240 -14.28 4.96 -14.26
N LYS A 241 -15.52 5.42 -14.13
CA LYS A 241 -16.18 5.66 -12.83
C LYS A 241 -16.23 4.39 -11.98
N VAL A 242 -16.73 3.29 -12.54
CA VAL A 242 -16.94 2.05 -11.79
C VAL A 242 -15.61 1.46 -11.32
N VAL A 243 -14.61 1.43 -12.19
CA VAL A 243 -13.27 0.92 -11.86
C VAL A 243 -12.62 1.77 -10.77
N ASN A 244 -12.68 3.10 -10.88
CA ASN A 244 -12.17 3.99 -9.83
C ASN A 244 -12.84 3.71 -8.47
N GLY A 245 -14.17 3.60 -8.43
CA GLY A 245 -14.89 3.27 -7.21
C GLY A 245 -14.53 1.89 -6.64
N LEU A 246 -14.46 0.86 -7.49
CA LEU A 246 -14.10 -0.50 -7.10
C LEU A 246 -12.68 -0.58 -6.54
N GLN A 247 -11.71 0.09 -7.17
CA GLN A 247 -10.33 0.15 -6.70
C GLN A 247 -10.27 0.75 -5.28
N ARG A 248 -10.89 1.92 -5.07
CA ARG A 248 -10.92 2.57 -3.75
C ARG A 248 -11.64 1.71 -2.69
N CYS A 249 -12.71 1.00 -3.06
CA CYS A 249 -13.36 0.01 -2.18
C CYS A 249 -12.41 -1.12 -1.76
N ILE A 250 -11.70 -1.72 -2.73
CA ILE A 250 -10.78 -2.84 -2.48
C ILE A 250 -9.66 -2.42 -1.53
N ASP A 251 -9.05 -1.27 -1.77
CA ASP A 251 -7.94 -0.77 -0.96
C ASP A 251 -8.42 -0.36 0.43
N PHE A 252 -9.58 0.29 0.54
CA PHE A 252 -10.17 0.64 1.83
C PHE A 252 -10.48 -0.60 2.69
N VAL A 253 -11.02 -1.67 2.10
CA VAL A 253 -11.28 -2.94 2.80
C VAL A 253 -9.97 -3.57 3.26
N ALA A 254 -8.96 -3.60 2.39
CA ALA A 254 -7.66 -4.19 2.71
C ALA A 254 -6.94 -3.45 3.85
N TYR A 255 -6.97 -2.12 3.84
CA TYR A 255 -6.35 -1.30 4.88
C TYR A 255 -7.14 -1.34 6.19
N SER A 256 -8.48 -1.34 6.11
CA SER A 256 -9.35 -1.51 7.27
C SER A 256 -9.11 -2.83 7.98
N PHE A 257 -8.99 -3.92 7.21
CA PHE A 257 -8.68 -5.23 7.76
C PHE A 257 -7.28 -5.25 8.39
N PHE A 258 -6.28 -4.64 7.74
CA PHE A 258 -4.93 -4.53 8.32
C PHE A 258 -4.95 -3.82 9.68
N LEU A 259 -5.63 -2.68 9.74
CA LEU A 259 -5.75 -1.87 10.96
C LEU A 259 -6.47 -2.66 12.06
N ALA A 260 -7.52 -3.41 11.72
CA ALA A 260 -8.23 -4.27 12.66
C ALA A 260 -7.34 -5.41 13.20
N LEU A 261 -6.52 -6.03 12.33
CA LEU A 261 -5.59 -7.10 12.70
C LEU A 261 -4.47 -6.61 13.63
N MET A 262 -4.02 -5.37 13.43
CA MET A 262 -2.94 -4.72 14.20
C MET A 262 -3.44 -3.97 15.44
N ARG A 263 -4.72 -4.13 15.82
CA ARG A 263 -5.30 -3.46 16.99
C ARG A 263 -4.47 -3.72 18.26
N PRO A 264 -4.22 -2.70 19.11
CA PRO A 264 -3.36 -2.84 20.31
C PRO A 264 -3.77 -3.96 21.29
N GLN A 265 -5.05 -4.30 21.36
CA GLN A 265 -5.56 -5.38 22.21
C GLN A 265 -5.21 -6.78 21.67
N ALA A 266 -5.20 -6.94 20.35
CA ALA A 266 -4.84 -8.19 19.67
C ALA A 266 -3.32 -8.31 19.45
N ALA A 267 -2.61 -7.18 19.39
CA ALA A 267 -1.17 -7.13 19.12
C ALA A 267 -0.33 -8.00 20.07
N ASN A 268 -0.62 -8.02 21.39
CA ASN A 268 0.11 -8.89 22.33
C ASN A 268 -0.08 -10.39 22.07
N LYS A 269 -1.22 -10.80 21.50
CA LYS A 269 -1.55 -12.21 21.22
C LYS A 269 -1.12 -12.63 19.81
N ASN A 270 -1.19 -11.70 18.85
CA ASN A 270 -0.80 -11.90 17.46
C ASN A 270 0.73 -11.79 17.28
N PHE A 271 1.39 -10.93 18.07
CA PHE A 271 2.83 -10.72 18.11
C PHE A 271 3.37 -10.94 19.53
N PRO A 272 3.39 -12.18 20.05
CA PRO A 272 4.04 -12.50 21.32
C PRO A 272 5.56 -12.48 21.16
N TYR A 273 6.12 -11.29 20.96
CA TYR A 273 7.53 -11.02 21.19
C TYR A 273 7.59 -10.27 22.52
N HIS A 274 7.82 -11.00 23.62
CA HIS A 274 8.22 -10.37 24.89
C HIS A 274 9.65 -9.81 24.83
N VAL A 275 10.30 -9.87 23.66
CA VAL A 275 11.55 -9.18 23.39
C VAL A 275 11.22 -7.72 23.14
N ARG A 276 11.42 -6.86 24.15
CA ARG A 276 11.26 -5.40 24.00
C ARG A 276 12.09 -4.95 22.79
N THR A 277 11.64 -3.93 22.03
CA THR A 277 12.44 -3.38 20.91
C THR A 277 13.89 -3.08 21.31
N SER A 278 14.13 -2.73 22.58
CA SER A 278 15.45 -2.56 23.18
C SER A 278 16.29 -3.84 23.32
N GLN A 279 15.67 -4.99 23.59
CA GLN A 279 16.37 -6.28 23.70
C GLN A 279 16.80 -6.82 22.33
N ILE A 280 16.09 -6.47 21.25
CA ILE A 280 16.53 -6.78 19.88
C ILE A 280 17.85 -6.05 19.57
N GLY A 281 17.99 -4.79 20.01
CA GLY A 281 19.24 -4.04 19.90
C GLY A 281 20.38 -4.58 20.78
N ALA A 282 20.08 -5.06 21.99
CA ALA A 282 21.06 -5.61 22.91
C ALA A 282 21.60 -6.99 22.49
N VAL A 283 20.75 -7.89 21.96
CA VAL A 283 21.21 -9.19 21.42
C VAL A 283 22.18 -8.99 20.24
N ILE A 284 22.01 -7.90 19.48
CA ILE A 284 22.91 -7.51 18.39
C ILE A 284 24.28 -7.06 18.92
N SER A 285 24.35 -6.33 20.03
CA SER A 285 25.64 -5.87 20.59
C SER A 285 26.41 -7.00 21.27
N VAL A 286 25.73 -7.98 21.87
CA VAL A 286 26.36 -9.09 22.61
C VAL A 286 26.87 -10.20 21.67
N SER A 287 26.28 -10.40 20.50
CA SER A 287 26.59 -11.54 19.62
C SER A 287 27.73 -11.31 18.61
N GLY A 288 28.55 -10.27 18.77
CA GLY A 288 29.81 -10.09 18.03
C GLY A 288 29.69 -10.26 16.50
N GLY A 289 28.62 -9.74 15.89
CA GLY A 289 28.42 -9.80 14.44
C GLY A 289 27.99 -11.15 13.84
N LYS A 290 27.77 -12.20 14.63
CA LYS A 290 27.14 -13.44 14.14
C LYS A 290 25.62 -13.33 14.28
N THR A 291 24.94 -13.27 13.15
CA THR A 291 23.48 -13.11 13.03
C THR A 291 22.74 -14.34 13.58
N VAL A 292 22.18 -14.23 14.77
CA VAL A 292 21.15 -15.17 15.25
C VAL A 292 19.89 -14.93 14.41
N ALA A 293 19.77 -15.65 13.28
CA ALA A 293 18.75 -15.40 12.27
C ALA A 293 17.32 -15.82 12.68
N ASN A 294 17.17 -16.54 13.80
CA ASN A 294 15.89 -17.12 14.22
C ASN A 294 15.61 -16.81 15.69
N PHE A 295 14.39 -16.34 15.97
CA PHE A 295 13.95 -16.12 17.34
C PHE A 295 13.66 -17.45 18.05
N PRO A 296 13.92 -17.56 19.36
CA PRO A 296 13.61 -18.76 20.13
C PRO A 296 12.09 -19.00 20.21
N HIS A 297 11.69 -20.28 20.23
CA HIS A 297 10.29 -20.73 20.25
C HIS A 297 9.56 -20.48 21.58
N SER A 298 10.27 -20.16 22.67
CA SER A 298 9.70 -19.98 24.00
C SER A 298 10.58 -19.06 24.86
N VAL A 299 9.96 -18.09 25.56
CA VAL A 299 10.62 -17.21 26.55
C VAL A 299 10.11 -17.54 27.98
N TYR A 300 9.63 -18.76 28.20
CA TYR A 300 9.35 -19.28 29.56
C TYR A 300 10.40 -20.27 30.06
N ALA A 301 11.52 -20.43 29.36
CA ALA A 301 12.70 -20.99 30.00
C ALA A 301 13.36 -19.84 30.75
N GLU A 302 13.34 -19.91 32.08
CA GLU A 302 14.13 -19.05 32.97
C GLU A 302 15.51 -18.86 32.35
N ALA A 303 15.94 -17.60 32.24
CA ALA A 303 17.34 -17.33 31.94
C ALA A 303 18.17 -18.14 32.97
N PRO A 304 19.17 -18.94 32.55
CA PRO A 304 20.03 -19.59 33.51
C PRO A 304 20.61 -18.50 34.41
N ALA A 305 20.47 -18.71 35.71
CA ALA A 305 20.89 -17.77 36.74
C ALA A 305 22.28 -17.20 36.39
N PRO A 306 22.52 -15.89 36.59
CA PRO A 306 23.80 -15.30 36.26
C PRO A 306 24.88 -16.03 37.06
N THR A 307 25.74 -16.76 36.35
CA THR A 307 26.95 -17.31 36.94
C THR A 307 27.83 -16.14 37.33
N ASN A 308 28.07 -16.03 38.63
CA ASN A 308 28.96 -15.05 39.25
C ASN A 308 30.32 -15.03 38.54
N HIS A 309 30.54 -14.07 37.64
CA HIS A 309 31.88 -13.70 37.22
C HIS A 309 32.00 -12.18 37.10
N ALA A 310 32.78 -11.65 38.05
CA ALA A 310 33.53 -10.40 38.06
C ALA A 310 32.75 -9.11 37.73
N VAL A 311 32.35 -8.42 38.80
CA VAL A 311 32.21 -6.96 38.83
C VAL A 311 33.55 -6.36 38.42
N PHE A 312 33.61 -5.71 37.26
CA PHE A 312 34.68 -4.77 36.93
C PHE A 312 34.24 -3.39 37.39
N ASP A 313 34.87 -2.91 38.46
CA ASP A 313 34.75 -1.55 38.97
C ASP A 313 35.18 -0.53 37.90
N ILE A 314 34.35 0.48 37.67
CA ILE A 314 34.57 1.58 36.71
C ILE A 314 35.42 2.72 37.33
N PHE A 315 36.07 2.49 38.48
CA PHE A 315 36.95 3.48 39.11
C PHE A 315 38.37 2.95 39.32
N THR A 316 39.15 2.87 38.24
CA THR A 316 40.62 2.97 38.31
C THR A 316 41.17 3.53 36.98
N VAL A 317 41.56 4.81 37.05
CA VAL A 317 42.51 5.61 36.25
C VAL A 317 42.50 5.47 34.73
#